data_AF-A0AAW2T9B2-F1
#
_entry.id   AF-A0AAW2T9B2-F1
#
_cell.length_a   1.000
_cell.length_b   1.000
_cell.length_c   1.000
_cell.angle_alpha   90.00
_cell.angle_beta   90.00
_cell.angle_gamma   90.00
#
_symmetry.space_group_name_H-M   'P 1'
#
loop_
_entity.id
_entity.type
_entity.pdbx_description
1 polymer ?
#
loop_
_entity_poly.entity_id
_entity_poly.type
_entity_poly.pdbx_seq_one_letter_code
_entity_poly.pdbx_strand_id
1 'polypeptide(L)'
;MESSLQLFLALSMAMAVFLVLVMVGRLLFSWWVLPYFAYRKLKANGFSGPKPTFPLGNLNDMKRLKKKDSSSSSSSSSLSISNDIHSFAFPYFARWQKLHGKVLIYWLGTEPFLYIADPEFLKQMSADIKGKSWGKPNVFKHDREPMFGSGLVMVEGEDWVRHRHVITPAFSPANLKAMSSLMVDSATKMLDRWADLINSGLPEIDVEKEIISTAGEIIAKTSFGISYENGRKVLEKLRDMQITLFESNRYVGVPFGKFLNPKQTLKAKALGREIDELLRSIITERSEKPPSGKPEQDLLGLLLAENTVDGRKKRALTTKELVDECKTFFFGGHETTALALTWTLLLLGLHPEWQNELREEIKEVMGDGKSIDATMLAELKKMGWVMNEVLRLYSPAPTFKGKSGRTFKWTTK
;
A
#
# COMPACT_ATOMS: atom_id res chain seq x y z
N MET A 1 -32.14 57.80 2.23
CA MET A 1 -30.97 57.06 1.70
C MET A 1 -30.32 56.19 2.78
N GLU A 2 -30.16 56.66 4.01
CA GLU A 2 -29.70 55.84 5.16
C GLU A 2 -30.65 54.69 5.52
N SER A 3 -31.97 54.94 5.60
CA SER A 3 -32.96 53.92 5.97
C SER A 3 -33.03 52.75 4.97
N SER A 4 -32.93 53.04 3.67
CA SER A 4 -32.87 52.04 2.60
C SER A 4 -31.57 51.23 2.64
N LEU A 5 -30.45 51.86 2.99
CA LEU A 5 -29.16 51.18 3.15
C LEU A 5 -29.17 50.25 4.37
N GLN A 6 -29.73 50.70 5.50
CA GLN A 6 -29.89 49.88 6.70
C GLN A 6 -30.80 48.68 6.46
N LEU A 7 -31.92 48.85 5.74
CA LEU A 7 -32.81 47.74 5.38
C LEU A 7 -32.13 46.72 4.46
N PHE A 8 -31.37 47.19 3.47
CA PHE A 8 -30.59 46.30 2.59
C PHE A 8 -29.51 45.53 3.35
N LEU A 9 -28.80 46.18 4.29
CA LEU A 9 -27.82 45.50 5.15
C LEU A 9 -28.50 44.47 6.08
N ALA A 10 -29.65 44.79 6.65
CA ALA A 10 -30.40 43.86 7.49
C ALA A 10 -30.88 42.62 6.70
N LEU A 11 -31.41 42.81 5.49
CA LEU A 11 -31.85 41.73 4.61
C LEU A 11 -30.68 40.86 4.13
N SER A 12 -29.55 41.46 3.77
CA SER A 12 -28.35 40.71 3.37
C SER A 12 -27.76 39.90 4.53
N MET A 13 -27.73 40.45 5.75
CA MET A 13 -27.34 39.71 6.95
C MET A 13 -28.32 38.57 7.24
N ALA A 14 -29.64 38.80 7.17
CA ALA A 14 -30.64 37.76 7.39
C ALA A 14 -30.51 36.62 6.36
N MET A 15 -30.27 36.96 5.09
CA MET A 15 -30.02 35.98 4.03
C MET A 15 -28.73 35.19 4.28
N ALA A 16 -27.65 35.86 4.71
CA ALA A 16 -26.39 35.19 5.07
C ALA A 16 -26.58 34.22 6.25
N VAL A 17 -27.29 34.63 7.31
CA VAL A 17 -27.62 33.77 8.45
C VAL A 17 -28.46 32.57 8.01
N PHE A 18 -29.48 32.79 7.18
CA PHE A 18 -30.30 31.71 6.64
C PHE A 18 -29.47 30.69 5.84
N LEU A 19 -28.58 31.16 4.96
CA LEU A 19 -27.68 30.29 4.20
C LEU A 19 -26.74 29.49 5.11
N VAL A 20 -26.21 30.11 6.16
CA VAL A 20 -25.39 29.41 7.17
C VAL A 20 -26.20 28.35 7.90
N LEU A 21 -27.44 28.65 8.32
CA LEU A 21 -28.31 27.68 9.00
C LEU A 21 -28.66 26.50 8.09
N VAL A 22 -28.98 26.75 6.82
CA VAL A 22 -29.23 25.69 5.82
C VAL A 22 -27.97 24.83 5.63
N MET A 23 -26.80 25.44 5.56
CA MET A 23 -25.52 24.73 5.44
C MET A 23 -25.26 23.86 6.69
N VAL A 24 -25.39 24.41 7.89
CA VAL A 24 -25.21 23.68 9.15
C VAL A 24 -26.23 22.53 9.26
N GLY A 25 -27.50 22.78 8.91
CA GLY A 25 -28.53 21.75 8.87
C GLY A 25 -28.19 20.60 7.91
N ARG A 26 -27.69 20.92 6.71
CA ARG A 26 -27.21 19.92 5.75
C ARG A 26 -26.01 19.12 6.27
N LEU A 27 -25.07 19.77 6.96
CA LEU A 27 -23.92 19.08 7.57
C LEU A 27 -24.36 18.14 8.69
N LEU A 28 -25.21 18.60 9.62
CA LEU A 28 -25.76 17.76 10.69
C LEU A 28 -26.52 16.55 10.13
N PHE A 29 -27.34 16.77 9.10
CA PHE A 29 -28.06 15.70 8.43
C PHE A 29 -27.11 14.68 7.77
N SER A 30 -26.12 15.16 7.02
CA SER A 30 -25.14 14.33 6.33
C SER A 30 -24.25 13.52 7.28
N TRP A 31 -23.92 14.08 8.44
CA TRP A 31 -22.92 13.48 9.34
C TRP A 31 -23.53 12.59 10.42
N TRP A 32 -24.75 12.87 10.89
CA TRP A 32 -25.40 12.08 11.93
C TRP A 32 -26.63 11.33 11.42
N VAL A 33 -27.51 11.99 10.66
CA VAL A 33 -28.82 11.43 10.32
C VAL A 33 -28.69 10.35 9.24
N LEU A 34 -28.05 10.66 8.11
CA LEU A 34 -27.91 9.75 6.98
C LEU A 34 -27.09 8.48 7.34
N PRO A 35 -25.93 8.59 8.02
CA PRO A 35 -25.16 7.42 8.45
C PRO A 35 -25.92 6.58 9.49
N TYR A 36 -26.69 7.22 10.38
CA TYR A 36 -27.52 6.49 11.35
C TYR A 36 -28.63 5.67 10.68
N PHE A 37 -29.32 6.24 9.67
CA PHE A 37 -30.31 5.47 8.91
C PHE A 37 -29.67 4.31 8.15
N ALA A 38 -28.49 4.52 7.56
CA ALA A 38 -27.74 3.44 6.90
C ALA A 38 -27.31 2.35 7.91
N TYR A 39 -26.85 2.72 9.10
CA TYR A 39 -26.56 1.78 10.20
C TYR A 39 -27.80 0.96 10.60
N ARG A 40 -28.95 1.61 10.80
CA ARG A 40 -30.20 0.91 11.12
C ARG A 40 -30.63 -0.05 10.01
N LYS A 41 -30.48 0.37 8.75
CA LYS A 41 -30.79 -0.48 7.58
C LYS A 41 -29.89 -1.70 7.53
N LEU A 42 -28.58 -1.54 7.70
CA LEU A 42 -27.63 -2.67 7.70
C LEU A 42 -27.94 -3.65 8.84
N LYS A 43 -28.22 -3.14 10.04
CA LYS A 43 -28.62 -3.97 11.19
C LYS A 43 -29.94 -4.72 10.94
N ALA A 44 -30.92 -4.07 10.32
CA ALA A 44 -32.19 -4.70 9.96
C ALA A 44 -32.04 -5.80 8.89
N ASN A 45 -30.98 -5.75 8.07
CA ASN A 45 -30.63 -6.79 7.09
C ASN A 45 -29.70 -7.88 7.69
N GLY A 46 -29.60 -7.97 9.01
CA GLY A 46 -28.86 -9.05 9.68
C GLY A 46 -27.36 -8.84 9.86
N PHE A 47 -26.79 -7.71 9.42
CA PHE A 47 -25.38 -7.43 9.65
C PHE A 47 -25.11 -7.00 11.10
N SER A 48 -24.13 -7.66 11.73
CA SER A 48 -23.62 -7.35 13.07
C SER A 48 -22.33 -6.53 13.01
N GLY A 49 -21.93 -5.92 14.13
CA GLY A 49 -20.67 -5.18 14.23
C GLY A 49 -20.62 -4.23 15.43
N PRO A 50 -19.45 -3.62 15.67
CA PRO A 50 -19.27 -2.66 16.75
C PRO A 50 -20.16 -1.43 16.56
N LYS A 51 -20.79 -0.96 17.65
CA LYS A 51 -21.67 0.23 17.61
C LYS A 51 -20.88 1.48 17.19
N PRO A 52 -21.24 2.16 16.08
CA PRO A 52 -20.54 3.37 15.65
C PRO A 52 -20.96 4.61 16.45
N THR A 53 -20.06 5.59 16.52
CA THR A 53 -20.31 6.94 17.07
C THR A 53 -20.05 7.99 16.01
N PHE A 54 -21.11 8.50 15.38
CA PHE A 54 -20.97 9.51 14.32
C PHE A 54 -20.57 10.88 14.88
N PRO A 55 -19.70 11.63 14.16
CA PRO A 55 -19.23 11.40 12.80
C PRO A 55 -17.94 10.56 12.71
N LEU A 56 -17.45 10.03 13.84
CA LEU A 56 -16.17 9.33 13.94
C LEU A 56 -16.25 7.82 13.62
N GLY A 57 -17.45 7.25 13.52
CA GLY A 57 -17.64 5.82 13.30
C GLY A 57 -17.05 5.01 14.46
N ASN A 58 -16.17 4.05 14.15
CA ASN A 58 -15.48 3.21 15.15
C ASN A 58 -14.03 3.63 15.42
N LEU A 59 -13.57 4.78 14.88
CA LEU A 59 -12.16 5.21 14.98
C LEU A 59 -11.64 5.30 16.43
N ASN A 60 -12.47 5.79 17.36
CA ASN A 60 -12.07 5.90 18.77
C ASN A 60 -11.89 4.53 19.43
N ASP A 61 -12.72 3.55 19.09
CA ASP A 61 -12.56 2.18 19.58
C ASP A 61 -11.28 1.55 19.02
N MET A 62 -11.02 1.72 17.72
CA MET A 62 -9.78 1.24 17.09
C MET A 62 -8.53 1.82 17.76
N LYS A 63 -8.51 3.13 18.03
CA LYS A 63 -7.41 3.80 18.73
C LYS A 63 -7.21 3.25 20.15
N ARG A 64 -8.30 3.11 20.90
CA ARG A 64 -8.27 2.58 22.28
C ARG A 64 -7.73 1.15 22.33
N LEU A 65 -8.20 0.28 21.43
CA LEU A 65 -7.78 -1.12 21.38
C LEU A 65 -6.31 -1.26 20.98
N LYS A 66 -5.85 -0.46 20.01
CA LYS A 66 -4.44 -0.43 19.62
C LYS A 66 -3.53 0.01 20.78
N LYS A 67 -3.91 1.04 21.54
CA LYS A 67 -3.15 1.53 22.70
C LYS A 67 -3.10 0.50 23.84
N LYS A 68 -4.20 -0.20 24.10
CA LYS A 68 -4.29 -1.21 25.16
C LYS A 68 -3.36 -2.40 24.88
N ASP A 69 -3.35 -2.89 23.65
CA ASP A 69 -2.47 -4.00 23.27
C ASP A 69 -1.00 -3.62 23.37
N SER A 70 -0.61 -2.44 22.87
CA SER A 70 0.79 -1.96 22.96
C SER A 70 1.31 -1.82 24.40
N SER A 71 0.43 -1.63 25.38
CA SER A 71 0.81 -1.55 26.80
C SER A 71 0.90 -2.90 27.50
N SER A 72 0.37 -3.98 26.91
CA SER A 72 0.29 -5.31 27.53
C SER A 72 1.40 -6.26 27.07
N SER A 73 1.97 -6.05 25.89
CA SER A 73 2.98 -6.90 25.26
C SER A 73 4.42 -6.69 25.77
N SER A 74 4.65 -5.74 26.67
CA SER A 74 5.97 -5.45 27.26
C SER A 74 6.38 -6.39 28.42
N SER A 75 5.66 -7.49 28.66
CA SER A 75 5.81 -8.31 29.89
C SER A 75 6.10 -9.81 29.69
N SER A 76 6.29 -10.30 28.47
CA SER A 76 6.58 -11.74 28.22
C SER A 76 8.03 -11.95 27.80
N SER A 77 8.83 -12.56 28.68
CA SER A 77 10.23 -12.97 28.49
C SER A 77 10.38 -14.32 27.78
N SER A 78 9.34 -14.84 27.12
CA SER A 78 9.42 -16.10 26.37
C SER A 78 9.73 -15.83 24.89
N LEU A 79 10.76 -16.49 24.35
CA LEU A 79 11.16 -16.49 22.94
C LEU A 79 10.11 -17.14 22.00
N SER A 80 8.90 -17.47 22.49
CA SER A 80 7.84 -18.02 21.66
C SER A 80 7.25 -16.92 20.78
N ILE A 81 7.68 -16.87 19.52
CA ILE A 81 7.10 -15.98 18.51
C ILE A 81 5.69 -16.48 18.20
N SER A 82 4.69 -15.66 18.51
CA SER A 82 3.33 -15.91 18.06
C SER A 82 3.22 -15.60 16.57
N ASN A 83 2.82 -16.60 15.79
CA ASN A 83 2.54 -16.43 14.36
C ASN A 83 1.20 -15.71 14.09
N ASP A 84 0.42 -15.34 15.12
CA ASP A 84 -0.83 -14.57 14.97
C ASP A 84 -0.54 -13.06 14.81
N ILE A 85 0.05 -12.70 13.67
CA ILE A 85 0.35 -11.31 13.34
C ILE A 85 -0.91 -10.46 13.10
N HIS A 86 -2.02 -11.09 12.70
CA HIS A 86 -3.24 -10.36 12.40
C HIS A 86 -3.82 -9.77 13.68
N SER A 87 -3.87 -10.54 14.77
CA SER A 87 -4.28 -10.01 16.08
C SER A 87 -3.34 -8.92 16.59
N PHE A 88 -2.03 -9.06 16.36
CA PHE A 88 -1.06 -8.03 16.76
C PHE A 88 -1.20 -6.73 15.96
N ALA A 89 -1.28 -6.82 14.63
CA ALA A 89 -1.38 -5.66 13.74
C ALA A 89 -2.77 -4.99 13.79
N PHE A 90 -3.83 -5.79 13.95
CA PHE A 90 -5.23 -5.37 13.91
C PHE A 90 -6.03 -5.93 15.11
N PRO A 91 -5.69 -5.53 16.34
CA PRO A 91 -6.30 -6.09 17.55
C PRO A 91 -7.80 -5.83 17.65
N TYR A 92 -8.26 -4.74 17.03
CA TYR A 92 -9.68 -4.42 16.92
C TYR A 92 -10.43 -5.40 16.01
N PHE A 93 -9.86 -5.82 14.88
CA PHE A 93 -10.50 -6.83 14.02
C PHE A 93 -10.53 -8.19 14.71
N ALA A 94 -9.43 -8.61 15.34
CA ALA A 94 -9.41 -9.85 16.11
C ALA A 94 -10.45 -9.86 17.24
N ARG A 95 -10.61 -8.74 17.96
CA ARG A 95 -11.64 -8.61 19.00
C ARG A 95 -13.05 -8.61 18.41
N TRP A 96 -13.31 -7.81 17.38
CA TRP A 96 -14.66 -7.72 16.80
C TRP A 96 -15.07 -9.02 16.13
N GLN A 97 -14.14 -9.75 15.51
CA GLN A 97 -14.41 -11.07 14.94
C GLN A 97 -14.89 -12.06 16.00
N LYS A 98 -14.27 -12.06 17.20
CA LYS A 98 -14.71 -12.90 18.33
C LYS A 98 -16.11 -12.53 18.83
N LEU A 99 -16.51 -11.26 18.74
CA LEU A 99 -17.78 -10.75 19.27
C LEU A 99 -18.94 -10.79 18.25
N HIS A 100 -18.64 -10.61 16.97
CA HIS A 100 -19.62 -10.39 15.91
C HIS A 100 -19.56 -11.43 14.78
N GLY A 101 -18.59 -12.34 14.82
CA GLY A 101 -18.37 -13.35 13.78
C GLY A 101 -17.42 -12.89 12.67
N LYS A 102 -17.24 -13.76 11.67
CA LYS A 102 -16.28 -13.55 10.56
C LYS A 102 -16.74 -12.51 9.52
N VAL A 103 -18.01 -12.11 9.55
CA VAL A 103 -18.58 -11.11 8.65
C VAL A 103 -19.22 -10.03 9.50
N LEU A 104 -18.67 -8.81 9.47
CA LEU A 104 -19.12 -7.71 10.32
C LEU A 104 -19.03 -6.36 9.61
N ILE A 105 -19.86 -5.41 10.04
CA ILE A 105 -19.83 -4.03 9.58
C ILE A 105 -19.11 -3.17 10.61
N TYR A 106 -18.14 -2.38 10.16
CA TYR A 106 -17.54 -1.30 10.93
C TYR A 106 -17.60 0.00 10.13
N TRP A 107 -17.31 1.12 10.78
CA TRP A 107 -17.45 2.46 10.20
C TRP A 107 -16.14 3.24 10.32
N LEU A 108 -15.67 3.78 9.21
CA LEU A 108 -14.60 4.78 9.19
C LEU A 108 -15.25 6.13 8.95
N GLY A 109 -15.37 6.91 10.03
CA GLY A 109 -16.17 8.13 10.04
C GLY A 109 -17.63 7.86 9.69
N THR A 110 -18.09 8.39 8.56
CA THR A 110 -19.47 8.24 8.09
C THR A 110 -19.64 7.18 6.99
N GLU A 111 -18.58 6.47 6.60
CA GLU A 111 -18.63 5.42 5.57
C GLU A 111 -18.60 4.02 6.20
N PRO A 112 -19.56 3.13 5.85
CA PRO A 112 -19.58 1.75 6.32
C PRO A 112 -18.61 0.86 5.52
N PHE A 113 -18.01 -0.10 6.20
CA PHE A 113 -17.12 -1.11 5.64
C PHE A 113 -17.58 -2.49 6.08
N LEU A 114 -17.66 -3.41 5.12
CA LEU A 114 -17.88 -4.83 5.38
C LEU A 114 -16.52 -5.51 5.52
N TYR A 115 -16.24 -6.00 6.73
CA TYR A 115 -15.10 -6.86 7.01
C TYR A 115 -15.52 -8.32 6.80
N ILE A 116 -14.70 -9.07 6.05
CA ILE A 116 -14.97 -10.45 5.68
C ILE A 116 -13.70 -11.26 5.93
N ALA A 117 -13.76 -12.14 6.93
CA ALA A 117 -12.76 -13.13 7.27
C ALA A 117 -13.28 -14.57 7.05
N ASP A 118 -14.40 -14.71 6.34
CA ASP A 118 -14.99 -16.00 5.95
C ASP A 118 -14.50 -16.39 4.55
N PRO A 119 -13.73 -17.48 4.39
CA PRO A 119 -13.19 -17.89 3.09
C PRO A 119 -14.26 -18.24 2.05
N GLU A 120 -15.37 -18.85 2.47
CA GLU A 120 -16.46 -19.23 1.56
C GLU A 120 -17.21 -17.99 1.08
N PHE A 121 -17.45 -17.03 1.99
CA PHE A 121 -18.01 -15.75 1.61
C PHE A 121 -17.08 -15.00 0.65
N LEU A 122 -15.78 -14.94 0.95
CA LEU A 122 -14.78 -14.31 0.07
C LEU A 122 -14.76 -14.98 -1.30
N LYS A 123 -14.81 -16.32 -1.37
CA LYS A 123 -14.84 -17.08 -2.61
C LYS A 123 -16.07 -16.73 -3.45
N GLN A 124 -17.26 -16.80 -2.87
CA GLN A 124 -18.53 -16.45 -3.55
C GLN A 124 -18.50 -15.01 -4.06
N MET A 125 -18.14 -14.10 -3.17
CA MET A 125 -18.04 -12.69 -3.49
C MET A 125 -17.04 -12.45 -4.62
N SER A 126 -15.84 -13.06 -4.56
CA SER A 126 -14.77 -12.92 -5.54
C SER A 126 -15.09 -13.51 -6.91
N ALA A 127 -15.88 -14.57 -6.99
CA ALA A 127 -16.33 -15.18 -8.24
C ALA A 127 -17.18 -14.21 -9.09
N ASP A 128 -17.95 -13.34 -8.42
CA ASP A 128 -18.76 -12.29 -9.06
C ASP A 128 -17.95 -10.99 -9.35
N ILE A 129 -16.70 -10.89 -8.88
CA ILE A 129 -15.83 -9.72 -9.08
C ILE A 129 -15.18 -9.79 -10.46
N LYS A 130 -15.86 -9.25 -11.47
CA LYS A 130 -15.20 -8.87 -12.73
C LYS A 130 -14.45 -7.55 -12.50
N GLY A 131 -13.15 -7.48 -12.80
CA GLY A 131 -12.26 -6.37 -12.43
C GLY A 131 -12.74 -4.94 -12.73
N LYS A 132 -13.60 -4.73 -13.74
CA LYS A 132 -14.21 -3.41 -14.06
C LYS A 132 -15.33 -2.99 -13.10
N SER A 133 -15.93 -3.91 -12.34
CA SER A 133 -17.13 -3.69 -11.52
C SER A 133 -16.85 -3.27 -10.08
N TRP A 134 -15.57 -3.24 -9.70
CA TRP A 134 -15.10 -2.96 -8.36
C TRP A 134 -14.20 -1.73 -8.36
N GLY A 135 -14.61 -0.73 -7.59
CA GLY A 135 -13.79 0.44 -7.33
C GLY A 135 -12.95 0.28 -6.07
N LYS A 136 -12.32 1.39 -5.68
CA LYS A 136 -11.57 1.64 -4.47
C LYS A 136 -12.41 2.60 -3.63
N PRO A 137 -12.42 2.44 -2.28
CA PRO A 137 -13.15 3.37 -1.43
C PRO A 137 -12.60 4.79 -1.55
N ASN A 138 -13.50 5.76 -1.75
CA ASN A 138 -13.14 7.17 -1.98
C ASN A 138 -12.29 7.74 -0.83
N VAL A 139 -12.57 7.31 0.40
CA VAL A 139 -11.80 7.74 1.58
C VAL A 139 -10.34 7.37 1.51
N PHE A 140 -9.99 6.22 0.94
CA PHE A 140 -8.59 5.82 0.76
C PHE A 140 -7.96 6.47 -0.46
N LYS A 141 -8.72 6.69 -1.54
CA LYS A 141 -8.23 7.47 -2.69
C LYS A 141 -7.82 8.88 -2.27
N HIS A 142 -8.68 9.60 -1.55
CA HIS A 142 -8.41 10.97 -1.12
C HIS A 142 -7.36 11.10 -0.01
N ASP A 143 -7.22 10.09 0.85
CA ASP A 143 -6.21 10.09 1.91
C ASP A 143 -4.82 9.76 1.35
N ARG A 144 -4.74 8.84 0.37
CA ARG A 144 -3.49 8.36 -0.21
C ARG A 144 -3.06 9.05 -1.51
N GLU A 145 -3.85 10.00 -1.99
CA GLU A 145 -3.52 10.84 -3.15
C GLU A 145 -2.10 11.42 -3.08
N PRO A 146 -1.59 11.97 -1.95
CA PRO A 146 -0.22 12.49 -1.90
C PRO A 146 0.86 11.43 -2.15
N MET A 147 0.56 10.15 -1.87
CA MET A 147 1.50 9.04 -1.94
C MET A 147 1.48 8.33 -3.29
N PHE A 148 0.32 8.22 -3.93
CA PHE A 148 0.18 7.44 -5.17
C PHE A 148 -0.43 8.21 -6.34
N GLY A 149 -1.04 9.39 -6.11
CA GLY A 149 -1.75 10.14 -7.14
C GLY A 149 -2.69 9.25 -7.96
N SER A 150 -2.52 9.29 -9.29
CA SER A 150 -3.22 8.44 -10.26
C SER A 150 -2.42 7.20 -10.69
N GLY A 151 -1.59 6.64 -9.80
CA GLY A 151 -0.83 5.42 -10.08
C GLY A 151 -1.72 4.16 -10.06
N LEU A 152 -1.18 3.04 -10.55
CA LEU A 152 -1.90 1.79 -10.81
C LEU A 152 -2.69 1.26 -9.59
N VAL A 153 -2.20 1.52 -8.37
CA VAL A 153 -2.84 1.10 -7.12
C VAL A 153 -4.17 1.85 -6.86
N MET A 154 -4.33 3.06 -7.41
CA MET A 154 -5.47 3.97 -7.15
C MET A 154 -6.42 4.16 -8.33
N VAL A 155 -5.98 3.94 -9.57
CA VAL A 155 -6.84 4.04 -10.76
C VAL A 155 -7.84 2.89 -10.87
N GLU A 156 -8.94 3.13 -11.59
CA GLU A 156 -10.07 2.21 -11.75
C GLU A 156 -10.58 2.20 -13.20
N GLY A 157 -11.45 1.26 -13.53
CA GLY A 157 -12.17 1.25 -14.80
C GLY A 157 -11.23 1.19 -16.01
N GLU A 158 -11.52 1.99 -17.04
CA GLU A 158 -10.72 2.02 -18.27
C GLU A 158 -9.32 2.60 -18.07
N ASP A 159 -9.14 3.53 -17.13
CA ASP A 159 -7.80 4.05 -16.79
C ASP A 159 -6.93 2.98 -16.17
N TRP A 160 -7.47 2.16 -15.27
CA TRP A 160 -6.74 1.00 -14.75
C TRP A 160 -6.34 0.02 -15.87
N VAL A 161 -7.25 -0.26 -16.82
CA VAL A 161 -6.94 -1.12 -17.98
C VAL A 161 -5.82 -0.51 -18.82
N ARG A 162 -5.89 0.81 -19.09
CA ARG A 162 -4.87 1.55 -19.85
C ARG A 162 -3.49 1.47 -19.17
N HIS A 163 -3.41 1.84 -17.89
CA HIS A 163 -2.17 1.80 -17.13
C HIS A 163 -1.59 0.37 -17.06
N ARG A 164 -2.43 -0.62 -16.75
CA ARG A 164 -1.99 -2.03 -16.67
C ARG A 164 -1.45 -2.53 -18.01
N HIS A 165 -2.07 -2.15 -19.13
CA HIS A 165 -1.61 -2.52 -20.46
C HIS A 165 -0.21 -1.97 -20.78
N VAL A 166 0.04 -0.70 -20.45
CA VAL A 166 1.34 -0.04 -20.68
C VAL A 166 2.46 -0.65 -19.81
N ILE A 167 2.14 -1.01 -18.57
CA ILE A 167 3.12 -1.49 -17.58
C ILE A 167 3.49 -2.97 -17.77
N THR A 168 2.51 -3.83 -18.09
CA THR A 168 2.69 -5.30 -18.08
C THR A 168 3.90 -5.80 -18.89
N PRO A 169 4.22 -5.26 -20.08
CA PRO A 169 5.39 -5.67 -20.85
C PRO A 169 6.73 -5.56 -20.11
N ALA A 170 6.87 -4.59 -19.18
CA ALA A 170 8.08 -4.42 -18.38
C ALA A 170 8.41 -5.62 -17.49
N PHE A 171 7.40 -6.42 -17.16
CA PHE A 171 7.53 -7.63 -16.35
C PHE A 171 7.43 -8.91 -17.18
N SER A 172 7.73 -8.85 -18.49
CA SER A 172 7.83 -10.04 -19.33
C SER A 172 9.01 -10.94 -18.89
N PRO A 173 8.96 -12.26 -19.14
CA PRO A 173 10.05 -13.17 -18.78
C PRO A 173 11.43 -12.75 -19.32
N ALA A 174 11.47 -12.18 -20.53
CA ALA A 174 12.70 -11.68 -21.13
C ALA A 174 13.29 -10.49 -20.35
N ASN A 175 12.46 -9.52 -19.97
CA ASN A 175 12.90 -8.37 -19.18
C ASN A 175 13.28 -8.78 -17.76
N LEU A 176 12.54 -9.69 -17.12
CA LEU A 176 12.89 -10.23 -15.81
C LEU A 176 14.25 -10.95 -15.84
N LYS A 177 14.51 -11.75 -16.89
CA LYS A 177 15.82 -12.38 -17.10
C LYS A 177 16.93 -11.33 -17.23
N ALA A 178 16.71 -10.25 -17.98
CA ALA A 178 17.67 -9.16 -18.10
C ALA A 178 17.94 -8.43 -16.78
N MET A 179 16.93 -8.26 -15.94
CA MET A 179 17.05 -7.62 -14.62
C MET A 179 17.77 -8.51 -13.59
N SER A 180 17.72 -9.84 -13.75
CA SER A 180 18.25 -10.79 -12.76
C SER A 180 19.73 -10.58 -12.44
N SER A 181 20.56 -10.23 -13.42
CA SER A 181 21.99 -9.97 -13.22
C SER A 181 22.23 -8.76 -12.31
N LEU A 182 21.41 -7.71 -12.42
CA LEU A 182 21.47 -6.53 -11.55
C LEU A 182 21.00 -6.85 -10.12
N MET A 183 20.03 -7.77 -9.98
CA MET A 183 19.58 -8.26 -8.68
C MET A 183 20.69 -9.05 -7.98
N VAL A 184 21.32 -9.98 -8.72
CA VAL A 184 22.45 -10.78 -8.22
C VAL A 184 23.63 -9.89 -7.84
N ASP A 185 24.02 -8.92 -8.68
CA ASP A 185 25.09 -7.95 -8.36
C ASP A 185 24.83 -7.22 -7.04
N SER A 186 23.60 -6.74 -6.84
CA SER A 186 23.23 -5.98 -5.63
C SER A 186 23.20 -6.88 -4.39
N ALA A 187 22.72 -8.13 -4.53
CA ALA A 187 22.72 -9.11 -3.45
C ALA A 187 24.15 -9.56 -3.07
N THR A 188 25.02 -9.81 -4.06
CA THR A 188 26.42 -10.17 -3.83
C THR A 188 27.16 -9.07 -3.09
N LYS A 189 27.01 -7.81 -3.50
CA LYS A 189 27.60 -6.65 -2.79
C LYS A 189 27.13 -6.53 -1.34
N MET A 190 25.85 -6.86 -1.06
CA MET A 190 25.36 -6.91 0.31
C MET A 190 26.07 -8.01 1.11
N LEU A 191 26.16 -9.21 0.54
CA LEU A 191 26.80 -10.37 1.20
C LEU A 191 28.31 -10.18 1.41
N ASP A 192 29.02 -9.56 0.47
CA ASP A 192 30.44 -9.23 0.61
C ASP A 192 30.66 -8.29 1.80
N ARG A 193 29.82 -7.24 1.93
CA ARG A 193 29.87 -6.33 3.09
C ARG A 193 29.57 -7.06 4.40
N TRP A 194 28.63 -8.00 4.41
CA TRP A 194 28.33 -8.81 5.59
C TRP A 194 29.52 -9.68 5.98
N ALA A 195 30.19 -10.31 4.99
CA ALA A 195 31.40 -11.09 5.22
C ALA A 195 32.54 -10.23 5.80
N ASP A 196 32.76 -9.03 5.27
CA ASP A 196 33.76 -8.09 5.77
C ASP A 196 33.49 -7.68 7.23
N LEU A 197 32.24 -7.40 7.59
CA LEU A 197 31.84 -7.08 8.96
C LEU A 197 32.10 -8.23 9.92
N ILE A 198 31.70 -9.45 9.53
CA ILE A 198 31.93 -10.66 10.33
C ILE A 198 33.43 -10.90 10.52
N ASN A 199 34.22 -10.79 9.46
CA ASN A 199 35.68 -10.95 9.50
C ASN A 199 36.37 -9.85 10.33
N SER A 200 35.76 -8.67 10.46
CA SER A 200 36.23 -7.57 11.29
C SER A 200 35.86 -7.72 12.78
N GLY A 201 35.23 -8.83 13.18
CA GLY A 201 34.84 -9.10 14.57
C GLY A 201 33.51 -8.48 14.98
N LEU A 202 32.66 -8.06 14.03
CA LEU A 202 31.29 -7.59 14.27
C LEU A 202 30.30 -8.69 13.81
N PRO A 203 29.88 -9.61 14.70
CA PRO A 203 29.08 -10.77 14.31
C PRO A 203 27.58 -10.46 14.15
N GLU A 204 27.12 -9.29 14.60
CA GLU A 204 25.70 -8.93 14.61
C GLU A 204 25.35 -8.03 13.42
N ILE A 205 24.29 -8.41 12.68
CA ILE A 205 23.82 -7.70 11.49
C ILE A 205 22.33 -7.41 11.67
N ASP A 206 21.96 -6.14 11.50
CA ASP A 206 20.56 -5.74 11.37
C ASP A 206 20.04 -6.11 9.98
N VAL A 207 19.44 -7.30 9.89
CA VAL A 207 18.95 -7.88 8.63
C VAL A 207 17.86 -7.01 8.00
N GLU A 208 16.95 -6.43 8.78
CA GLU A 208 15.86 -5.60 8.24
C GLU A 208 16.44 -4.40 7.51
N LYS A 209 17.35 -3.68 8.17
CA LYS A 209 17.98 -2.48 7.60
C LYS A 209 18.74 -2.79 6.31
N GLU A 210 19.53 -3.85 6.30
CA GLU A 210 20.33 -4.24 5.15
C GLU A 210 19.46 -4.70 3.97
N ILE A 211 18.45 -5.54 4.23
CA ILE A 211 17.54 -6.02 3.19
C ILE A 211 16.69 -4.87 2.61
N ILE A 212 16.25 -3.90 3.42
CA ILE A 212 15.55 -2.70 2.92
C ILE A 212 16.47 -1.91 1.98
N SER A 213 17.73 -1.70 2.37
CA SER A 213 18.73 -1.01 1.55
C SER A 213 18.91 -1.72 0.21
N THR A 214 19.12 -3.04 0.23
CA THR A 214 19.36 -3.83 -0.97
C THR A 214 18.13 -3.93 -1.88
N ALA A 215 16.93 -4.12 -1.33
CA ALA A 215 15.69 -4.08 -2.10
C ALA A 215 15.48 -2.70 -2.77
N GLY A 216 15.83 -1.63 -2.06
CA GLY A 216 15.83 -0.27 -2.57
C GLY A 216 16.82 -0.05 -3.73
N GLU A 217 18.04 -0.56 -3.60
CA GLU A 217 19.04 -0.54 -4.67
C GLU A 217 18.59 -1.33 -5.91
N ILE A 218 18.03 -2.53 -5.68
CA ILE A 218 17.51 -3.38 -6.76
C ILE A 218 16.44 -2.63 -7.54
N ILE A 219 15.39 -2.11 -6.90
CA ILE A 219 14.32 -1.42 -7.62
C ILE A 219 14.83 -0.16 -8.34
N ALA A 220 15.75 0.59 -7.73
CA ALA A 220 16.36 1.77 -8.33
C ALA A 220 17.13 1.42 -9.63
N LYS A 221 17.92 0.35 -9.61
CA LYS A 221 18.66 -0.13 -10.78
C LYS A 221 17.76 -0.76 -11.84
N THR A 222 16.92 -1.73 -11.45
CA THR A 222 16.19 -2.58 -12.40
C THR A 222 14.98 -1.89 -13.02
N SER A 223 14.33 -0.98 -12.30
CA SER A 223 13.12 -0.33 -12.78
C SER A 223 13.35 1.10 -13.27
N PHE A 224 14.37 1.78 -12.77
CA PHE A 224 14.58 3.20 -13.10
C PHE A 224 15.95 3.49 -13.72
N GLY A 225 16.87 2.53 -13.73
CA GLY A 225 18.22 2.72 -14.27
C GLY A 225 19.02 3.80 -13.53
N ILE A 226 18.69 4.08 -12.26
CA ILE A 226 19.35 5.11 -11.45
C ILE A 226 20.26 4.50 -10.38
N SER A 227 21.19 5.32 -9.89
CA SER A 227 22.04 4.96 -8.75
C SER A 227 21.24 4.82 -7.46
N TYR A 228 21.76 4.02 -6.54
CA TYR A 228 21.17 3.85 -5.21
C TYR A 228 21.02 5.20 -4.47
N GLU A 229 22.00 6.10 -4.59
CA GLU A 229 21.98 7.38 -3.88
C GLU A 229 20.75 8.25 -4.21
N ASN A 230 20.36 8.26 -5.50
CA ASN A 230 19.15 8.97 -5.95
C ASN A 230 17.88 8.21 -5.56
N GLY A 231 17.89 6.87 -5.67
CA GLY A 231 16.77 6.03 -5.24
C GLY A 231 16.49 6.14 -3.74
N ARG A 232 17.53 6.16 -2.90
CA ARG A 232 17.45 6.23 -1.44
C ARG A 232 16.65 7.45 -0.97
N LYS A 233 16.89 8.63 -1.56
CA LYS A 233 16.14 9.86 -1.23
C LYS A 233 14.64 9.72 -1.51
N VAL A 234 14.27 9.05 -2.59
CA VAL A 234 12.85 8.79 -2.94
C VAL A 234 12.24 7.82 -1.93
N LEU A 235 12.94 6.73 -1.61
CA LEU A 235 12.50 5.70 -0.69
C LEU A 235 12.31 6.24 0.74
N GLU A 236 13.26 7.03 1.25
CA GLU A 236 13.16 7.69 2.55
C GLU A 236 11.92 8.59 2.65
N LYS A 237 11.67 9.42 1.62
CA LYS A 237 10.48 10.28 1.59
C LYS A 237 9.18 9.50 1.45
N LEU A 238 9.17 8.40 0.70
CA LEU A 238 8.02 7.49 0.60
C LEU A 238 7.72 6.83 1.96
N ARG A 239 8.75 6.43 2.72
CA ARG A 239 8.59 5.91 4.09
C ARG A 239 8.05 6.98 5.03
N ASP A 240 8.57 8.20 4.98
CA ASP A 240 8.05 9.33 5.76
C ASP A 240 6.58 9.64 5.41
N MET A 241 6.23 9.55 4.13
CA MET A 241 4.86 9.69 3.65
C MET A 241 3.98 8.58 4.21
N GLN A 242 4.42 7.33 4.13
CA GLN A 242 3.71 6.18 4.69
C GLN A 242 3.48 6.38 6.20
N ILE A 243 4.50 6.68 6.99
CA ILE A 243 4.33 6.95 8.43
C ILE A 243 3.31 8.07 8.65
N THR A 244 3.42 9.18 7.91
CA THR A 244 2.51 10.33 8.02
C THR A 244 1.05 9.99 7.66
N LEU A 245 0.81 9.03 6.75
CA LEU A 245 -0.52 8.60 6.32
C LEU A 245 -1.10 7.45 7.15
N PHE A 246 -0.26 6.55 7.66
CA PHE A 246 -0.68 5.34 8.37
C PHE A 246 -0.62 5.46 9.90
N GLU A 247 -0.12 6.59 10.42
CA GLU A 247 -0.26 6.94 11.83
C GLU A 247 -1.72 6.95 12.29
N SER A 248 -2.00 6.19 13.36
CA SER A 248 -3.35 5.85 13.84
C SER A 248 -4.22 7.01 14.30
N ASN A 249 -3.71 8.24 14.31
CA ASN A 249 -4.45 9.42 14.78
C ASN A 249 -5.30 10.11 13.70
N ARG A 250 -5.30 9.62 12.46
CA ARG A 250 -6.02 10.25 11.35
C ARG A 250 -7.51 9.89 11.30
N TYR A 251 -8.31 10.87 10.90
CA TYR A 251 -9.77 10.82 10.84
C TYR A 251 -10.25 10.38 9.44
N VAL A 252 -9.75 9.24 8.95
CA VAL A 252 -10.11 8.71 7.62
C VAL A 252 -11.62 8.45 7.57
N GLY A 253 -12.28 8.96 6.54
CA GLY A 253 -13.74 8.87 6.38
C GLY A 253 -14.56 9.82 7.25
N VAL A 254 -13.92 10.64 8.09
CA VAL A 254 -14.60 11.69 8.85
C VAL A 254 -14.74 12.93 7.97
N PRO A 255 -15.95 13.50 7.84
CA PRO A 255 -16.15 14.78 7.16
C PRO A 255 -15.22 15.86 7.70
N PHE A 256 -14.58 16.61 6.80
CA PHE A 256 -13.59 17.64 7.14
C PHE A 256 -12.41 17.15 8.02
N GLY A 257 -12.15 15.84 8.11
CA GLY A 257 -11.08 15.27 8.92
C GLY A 257 -9.68 15.80 8.60
N LYS A 258 -9.44 16.26 7.36
CA LYS A 258 -8.19 16.92 6.94
C LYS A 258 -7.93 18.23 7.74
N PHE A 259 -8.98 18.94 8.14
CA PHE A 259 -8.89 20.16 8.95
C PHE A 259 -8.67 19.89 10.44
N LEU A 260 -9.03 18.69 10.92
CA LEU A 260 -8.81 18.27 12.31
C LEU A 260 -7.33 17.94 12.60
N ASN A 261 -6.57 17.58 11.57
CA ASN A 261 -5.13 17.29 11.66
C ASN A 261 -4.35 18.08 10.57
N PRO A 262 -4.28 19.42 10.67
CA PRO A 262 -3.70 20.26 9.64
C PRO A 262 -2.20 20.02 9.49
N LYS A 263 -1.47 19.79 10.60
CA LYS A 263 -0.02 19.53 10.58
C LYS A 263 0.34 18.31 9.72
N GLN A 264 -0.29 17.16 9.97
CA GLN A 264 -0.04 15.93 9.20
C GLN A 264 -0.54 16.06 7.75
N THR A 265 -1.63 16.79 7.51
CA THR A 265 -2.13 17.04 6.15
C THR A 265 -1.15 17.90 5.35
N LEU A 266 -0.60 18.95 5.95
CA LEU A 266 0.40 19.81 5.31
C LEU A 266 1.72 19.07 5.10
N LYS A 267 2.18 18.29 6.08
CA LYS A 267 3.37 17.44 5.96
C LYS A 267 3.23 16.44 4.81
N ALA A 268 2.11 15.72 4.72
CA ALA A 268 1.86 14.79 3.62
C ALA A 268 1.86 15.51 2.25
N LYS A 269 1.26 16.69 2.15
CA LYS A 269 1.29 17.48 0.91
C LYS A 269 2.70 17.94 0.54
N ALA A 270 3.50 18.37 1.52
CA ALA A 270 4.89 18.79 1.29
C ALA A 270 5.74 17.61 0.79
N LEU A 271 5.69 16.47 1.50
CA LEU A 271 6.36 15.24 1.08
C LEU A 271 5.94 14.80 -0.32
N GLY A 272 4.65 14.87 -0.65
CA GLY A 272 4.14 14.51 -1.97
C GLY A 272 4.76 15.37 -3.08
N ARG A 273 4.89 16.69 -2.86
CA ARG A 273 5.56 17.59 -3.81
C ARG A 273 7.05 17.30 -3.95
N GLU A 274 7.75 17.06 -2.85
CA GLU A 274 9.18 16.73 -2.89
C GLU A 274 9.43 15.42 -3.65
N ILE A 275 8.59 14.41 -3.45
CA ILE A 275 8.65 13.14 -4.21
C ILE A 275 8.36 13.40 -5.69
N ASP A 276 7.34 14.21 -6.01
CA ASP A 276 7.00 14.60 -7.39
C ASP A 276 8.18 15.26 -8.11
N GLU A 277 8.86 16.19 -7.43
CA GLU A 277 10.00 16.92 -7.97
C GLU A 277 11.20 15.99 -8.23
N LEU A 278 11.53 15.10 -7.27
CA LEU A 278 12.62 14.13 -7.43
C LEU A 278 12.36 13.17 -8.59
N LEU A 279 11.15 12.60 -8.67
CA LEU A 279 10.79 11.66 -9.73
C LEU A 279 10.71 12.36 -11.08
N ARG A 280 10.19 13.59 -11.14
CA ARG A 280 10.20 14.40 -12.36
C ARG A 280 11.63 14.66 -12.83
N SER A 281 12.55 14.98 -11.94
CA SER A 281 13.97 15.15 -12.29
C SER A 281 14.57 13.89 -12.92
N ILE A 282 14.30 12.72 -12.32
CA ILE A 282 14.75 11.42 -12.85
C ILE A 282 14.18 11.15 -14.24
N ILE A 283 12.87 11.39 -14.42
CA ILE A 283 12.19 11.19 -15.71
C ILE A 283 12.76 12.14 -16.78
N THR A 284 12.96 13.41 -16.44
CA THR A 284 13.53 14.42 -17.37
C THR A 284 14.94 14.04 -17.79
N GLU A 285 15.83 13.76 -16.83
CA GLU A 285 17.21 13.34 -17.11
C GLU A 285 17.26 12.09 -18.00
N ARG A 286 16.33 11.16 -17.78
CA ARG A 286 16.21 9.94 -18.59
C ARG A 286 15.73 10.25 -20.02
N SER A 287 14.75 11.13 -20.17
CA SER A 287 14.17 11.48 -21.46
C SER A 287 15.10 12.29 -22.37
N GLU A 288 16.05 13.03 -21.78
CA GLU A 288 17.01 13.86 -22.50
C GLU A 288 18.28 13.10 -22.93
N LYS A 289 18.51 11.89 -22.39
CA LYS A 289 19.65 11.07 -22.80
C LYS A 289 19.45 10.58 -24.23
N PRO A 290 20.45 10.74 -25.13
CA PRO A 290 20.35 10.21 -26.49
C PRO A 290 20.17 8.69 -26.42
N PRO A 291 19.34 8.10 -27.30
CA PRO A 291 19.13 6.65 -27.29
C PRO A 291 20.48 5.97 -27.46
N SER A 292 20.95 5.33 -26.39
CA SER A 292 22.05 4.37 -26.52
C SER A 292 21.57 3.33 -27.54
N GLY A 293 22.42 2.85 -28.44
CA GLY A 293 22.01 1.92 -29.52
C GLY A 293 21.36 0.60 -29.06
N LYS A 294 21.11 0.42 -27.75
CA LYS A 294 20.29 -0.62 -27.17
C LYS A 294 19.07 0.01 -26.47
N PRO A 295 17.83 -0.40 -26.83
CA PRO A 295 16.65 0.02 -26.09
C PRO A 295 16.75 -0.46 -24.65
N GLU A 296 16.54 0.46 -23.72
CA GLU A 296 16.62 0.20 -22.29
C GLU A 296 15.41 -0.64 -21.87
N GLN A 297 15.68 -1.79 -21.27
CA GLN A 297 14.66 -2.80 -20.92
C GLN A 297 14.11 -2.62 -19.49
N ASP A 298 14.50 -1.55 -18.80
CA ASP A 298 13.95 -1.19 -17.50
C ASP A 298 12.54 -0.58 -17.62
N LEU A 299 11.81 -0.59 -16.50
CA LEU A 299 10.42 -0.13 -16.45
C LEU A 299 10.28 1.31 -16.97
N LEU A 300 11.11 2.24 -16.52
CA LEU A 300 11.02 3.65 -16.94
C LEU A 300 11.31 3.81 -18.43
N GLY A 301 12.33 3.13 -18.96
CA GLY A 301 12.65 3.13 -20.39
C GLY A 301 11.48 2.64 -21.25
N LEU A 302 10.82 1.56 -20.83
CA LEU A 302 9.64 1.02 -21.51
C LEU A 302 8.42 1.95 -21.42
N LEU A 303 8.19 2.57 -20.26
CA LEU A 303 7.12 3.57 -20.10
C LEU A 303 7.34 4.80 -21.00
N LEU A 304 8.59 5.24 -21.14
CA LEU A 304 8.96 6.34 -22.04
C LEU A 304 8.84 5.95 -23.52
N ALA A 305 9.26 4.74 -23.89
CA ALA A 305 9.17 4.24 -25.26
C ALA A 305 7.72 4.06 -25.74
N GLU A 306 6.82 3.57 -24.87
CA GLU A 306 5.40 3.42 -25.23
C GLU A 306 4.72 4.78 -25.51
N ASN A 307 5.23 5.86 -24.88
CA ASN A 307 4.72 7.22 -25.05
C ASN A 307 5.15 7.90 -26.35
N THR A 308 6.17 7.41 -27.05
CA THR A 308 6.70 8.04 -28.29
C THR A 308 6.11 7.46 -29.57
N VAL A 309 5.34 6.36 -29.51
CA VAL A 309 4.76 5.71 -30.69
C VAL A 309 3.51 6.47 -31.18
N ASP A 310 3.61 7.11 -32.36
CA ASP A 310 2.57 7.99 -32.94
C ASP A 310 1.17 7.37 -33.06
N GLY A 311 1.07 6.04 -33.25
CA GLY A 311 -0.20 5.30 -33.33
C GLY A 311 -0.85 4.96 -31.98
N ARG A 312 -0.13 5.16 -30.86
CA ARG A 312 -0.56 4.77 -29.50
C ARG A 312 -0.72 5.96 -28.54
N LYS A 313 -0.63 7.21 -29.02
CA LYS A 313 -0.83 8.42 -28.20
C LYS A 313 -2.12 8.44 -27.36
N LYS A 314 -3.19 7.76 -27.81
CA LYS A 314 -4.43 7.61 -27.02
C LYS A 314 -4.30 6.71 -25.77
N ARG A 315 -3.24 5.90 -25.67
CA ARG A 315 -2.94 5.01 -24.54
C ARG A 315 -1.72 5.43 -23.73
N ALA A 316 -0.97 6.43 -24.20
CA ALA A 316 0.19 6.99 -23.52
C ALA A 316 -0.16 7.55 -22.14
N LEU A 317 0.80 7.50 -21.22
CA LEU A 317 0.71 8.10 -19.90
C LEU A 317 1.23 9.54 -19.97
N THR A 318 0.50 10.48 -19.39
CA THR A 318 0.97 11.85 -19.18
C THR A 318 2.20 11.87 -18.26
N THR A 319 2.99 12.96 -18.28
CA THR A 319 4.12 13.10 -17.34
C THR A 319 3.70 12.96 -15.87
N LYS A 320 2.51 13.45 -15.51
CA LYS A 320 1.97 13.29 -14.16
C LYS A 320 1.64 11.82 -13.85
N GLU A 321 0.97 11.13 -14.78
CA GLU A 321 0.67 9.70 -14.63
C GLU A 321 1.96 8.87 -14.53
N LEU A 322 3.00 9.20 -15.31
CA LEU A 322 4.31 8.55 -15.20
C LEU A 322 4.93 8.73 -13.82
N VAL A 323 4.93 9.96 -13.27
CA VAL A 323 5.43 10.22 -11.90
C VAL A 323 4.64 9.41 -10.87
N ASP A 324 3.32 9.39 -10.99
CA ASP A 324 2.44 8.66 -10.08
C ASP A 324 2.62 7.12 -10.19
N GLU A 325 2.94 6.60 -11.37
CA GLU A 325 3.37 5.21 -11.54
C GLU A 325 4.73 4.95 -10.90
N CYS A 326 5.71 5.84 -11.09
CA CYS A 326 7.02 5.69 -10.46
C CYS A 326 6.89 5.59 -8.93
N LYS A 327 6.05 6.42 -8.29
CA LYS A 327 5.73 6.30 -6.85
C LYS A 327 5.22 4.91 -6.49
N THR A 328 4.31 4.39 -7.32
CA THR A 328 3.69 3.08 -7.12
C THR A 328 4.74 1.95 -7.12
N PHE A 329 5.67 1.97 -8.07
CA PHE A 329 6.71 0.92 -8.18
C PHE A 329 7.83 1.06 -7.16
N PHE A 330 8.31 2.29 -6.87
CA PHE A 330 9.27 2.50 -5.80
C PHE A 330 8.73 2.02 -4.47
N PHE A 331 7.48 2.39 -4.13
CA PHE A 331 6.87 1.94 -2.88
C PHE A 331 6.60 0.43 -2.88
N GLY A 332 5.88 -0.07 -3.88
CA GLY A 332 5.43 -1.45 -3.92
C GLY A 332 6.56 -2.47 -4.02
N GLY A 333 7.63 -2.15 -4.76
CA GLY A 333 8.72 -3.09 -5.07
C GLY A 333 9.74 -3.29 -3.96
N HIS A 334 9.93 -2.30 -3.07
CA HIS A 334 10.97 -2.39 -2.04
C HIS A 334 10.44 -2.87 -0.68
N GLU A 335 9.41 -2.23 -0.10
CA GLU A 335 8.99 -2.55 1.28
C GLU A 335 8.42 -3.96 1.38
N THR A 336 7.63 -4.37 0.39
CA THR A 336 6.96 -5.68 0.43
C THR A 336 7.97 -6.81 0.32
N THR A 337 8.92 -6.69 -0.61
CA THR A 337 10.03 -7.62 -0.81
C THR A 337 10.92 -7.67 0.44
N ALA A 338 11.28 -6.49 0.98
CA ALA A 338 12.16 -6.42 2.14
C ALA A 338 11.52 -7.07 3.38
N LEU A 339 10.24 -6.81 3.63
CA LEU A 339 9.52 -7.41 4.75
C LEU A 339 9.41 -8.93 4.59
N ALA A 340 9.09 -9.42 3.39
CA ALA A 340 9.02 -10.85 3.12
C ALA A 340 10.36 -11.53 3.38
N LEU A 341 11.47 -11.00 2.83
CA LEU A 341 12.81 -11.55 3.01
C LEU A 341 13.29 -11.48 4.46
N THR A 342 12.98 -10.41 5.18
CA THR A 342 13.31 -10.27 6.61
C THR A 342 12.65 -11.38 7.42
N TRP A 343 11.36 -11.64 7.21
CA TRP A 343 10.67 -12.76 7.86
C TRP A 343 11.21 -14.12 7.41
N THR A 344 11.54 -14.30 6.14
CA THR A 344 12.18 -15.52 5.64
C THR A 344 13.49 -15.80 6.39
N LEU A 345 14.38 -14.82 6.50
CA LEU A 345 15.67 -14.99 7.18
C LEU A 345 15.50 -15.26 8.67
N LEU A 346 14.57 -14.56 9.34
CA LEU A 346 14.26 -14.82 10.74
C LEU A 346 13.76 -16.27 10.94
N LEU A 347 12.79 -16.71 10.13
CA LEU A 347 12.24 -18.06 10.24
C LEU A 347 13.29 -19.12 9.92
N LEU A 348 14.14 -18.93 8.91
CA LEU A 348 15.24 -19.86 8.64
C LEU A 348 16.28 -19.90 9.76
N GLY A 349 16.50 -18.78 10.47
CA GLY A 349 17.34 -18.76 11.67
C GLY A 349 16.75 -19.54 12.84
N LEU A 350 15.42 -19.61 12.93
CA LEU A 350 14.68 -20.37 13.96
C LEU A 350 14.46 -21.85 13.58
N HIS A 351 14.57 -22.16 12.28
CA HIS A 351 14.36 -23.49 11.70
C HIS A 351 15.58 -23.97 10.91
N PRO A 352 16.72 -24.29 11.58
CA PRO A 352 17.97 -24.67 10.91
C PRO A 352 17.83 -25.91 10.02
N GLU A 353 16.89 -26.82 10.32
CA GLU A 353 16.56 -27.98 9.50
C GLU A 353 16.15 -27.55 8.08
N TRP A 354 15.25 -26.56 7.96
CA TRP A 354 14.83 -26.03 6.68
C TRP A 354 15.93 -25.22 6.01
N GLN A 355 16.73 -24.49 6.79
CA GLN A 355 17.90 -23.78 6.26
C GLN A 355 18.88 -24.74 5.58
N ASN A 356 19.15 -25.90 6.19
CA ASN A 356 20.04 -26.91 5.62
C ASN A 356 19.43 -27.60 4.39
N GLU A 357 18.14 -27.94 4.42
CA GLU A 357 17.42 -28.49 3.27
C GLU A 357 17.46 -27.57 2.05
N LEU A 358 17.34 -26.25 2.25
CA LEU A 358 17.47 -25.27 1.18
C LEU A 358 18.91 -25.17 0.66
N ARG A 359 19.92 -25.23 1.54
CA ARG A 359 21.33 -25.24 1.11
C ARG A 359 21.65 -26.43 0.22
N GLU A 360 21.16 -27.62 0.59
CA GLU A 360 21.38 -28.82 -0.23
C GLU A 360 20.63 -28.74 -1.57
N GLU A 361 19.40 -28.24 -1.60
CA GLU A 361 18.69 -27.99 -2.86
C GLU A 361 19.45 -26.99 -3.76
N ILE A 362 19.96 -25.90 -3.19
CA ILE A 362 20.74 -24.91 -3.95
C ILE A 362 22.01 -25.55 -4.53
N LYS A 363 22.74 -26.35 -3.75
CA LYS A 363 23.93 -27.06 -4.24
C LYS A 363 23.60 -28.05 -5.35
N GLU A 364 22.50 -28.79 -5.23
CA GLU A 364 22.05 -29.76 -6.24
C GLU A 364 21.73 -29.08 -7.58
N VAL A 365 21.03 -27.94 -7.53
CA VAL A 365 20.56 -27.22 -8.73
C VAL A 365 21.66 -26.35 -9.34
N MET A 366 22.43 -25.62 -8.51
CA MET A 366 23.37 -24.60 -8.99
C MET A 366 24.83 -25.09 -9.00
N GLY A 367 25.15 -26.21 -8.35
CA GLY A 367 26.51 -26.72 -8.19
C GLY A 367 27.42 -25.75 -7.43
N ASP A 368 28.73 -25.88 -7.65
CA ASP A 368 29.76 -24.97 -7.09
C ASP A 368 29.94 -23.69 -7.93
N GLY A 369 29.08 -23.47 -8.93
CA GLY A 369 29.20 -22.39 -9.91
C GLY A 369 28.76 -21.03 -9.37
N LYS A 370 29.52 -19.97 -9.66
CA LYS A 370 29.23 -18.60 -9.21
C LYS A 370 28.12 -17.87 -9.96
N SER A 371 27.66 -18.36 -11.12
CA SER A 371 26.69 -17.64 -11.95
C SER A 371 25.27 -18.17 -11.78
N ILE A 372 24.41 -17.38 -11.17
CA ILE A 372 22.96 -17.65 -11.06
C ILE A 372 22.29 -17.28 -12.39
N ASP A 373 21.73 -18.26 -13.12
CA ASP A 373 20.77 -17.99 -14.21
C ASP A 373 19.35 -17.98 -13.64
N ALA A 374 18.53 -17.00 -14.04
CA ALA A 374 17.13 -16.89 -13.63
C ALA A 374 16.30 -18.12 -14.00
N THR A 375 16.71 -18.89 -15.01
CA THR A 375 16.03 -20.14 -15.39
C THR A 375 16.15 -21.22 -14.32
N MET A 376 17.27 -21.26 -13.57
CA MET A 376 17.52 -22.22 -12.50
C MET A 376 16.62 -21.99 -11.28
N LEU A 377 16.14 -20.77 -11.07
CA LEU A 377 15.27 -20.43 -9.94
C LEU A 377 13.96 -21.22 -9.95
N ALA A 378 13.48 -21.63 -11.13
CA ALA A 378 12.28 -22.43 -11.27
C ALA A 378 12.45 -23.88 -10.75
N GLU A 379 13.69 -24.34 -10.58
CA GLU A 379 14.01 -25.69 -10.11
C GLU A 379 14.10 -25.78 -8.58
N LEU A 380 14.21 -24.64 -7.89
CA LEU A 380 14.27 -24.54 -6.42
C LEU A 380 12.87 -24.71 -5.77
N LYS A 381 12.38 -25.95 -5.73
CA LYS A 381 11.03 -26.29 -5.26
C LYS A 381 10.84 -26.02 -3.76
N LYS A 382 11.78 -26.44 -2.92
CA LYS A 382 11.73 -26.25 -1.46
C LYS A 382 11.84 -24.77 -1.12
N MET A 383 12.68 -24.00 -1.84
CA MET A 383 12.70 -22.54 -1.72
C MET A 383 11.30 -21.95 -1.97
N GLY A 384 10.61 -22.42 -3.01
CA GLY A 384 9.23 -22.04 -3.29
C GLY A 384 8.26 -22.37 -2.14
N TRP A 385 8.41 -23.52 -1.48
CA TRP A 385 7.59 -23.88 -0.31
C TRP A 385 7.84 -22.94 0.87
N VAL A 386 9.10 -22.66 1.19
CA VAL A 386 9.46 -21.74 2.27
C VAL A 386 8.91 -20.35 2.00
N MET A 387 9.11 -19.80 0.80
CA MET A 387 8.59 -18.48 0.44
C MET A 387 7.05 -18.40 0.54
N ASN A 388 6.34 -19.45 0.11
CA ASN A 388 4.88 -19.50 0.24
C ASN A 388 4.44 -19.57 1.71
N GLU A 389 5.13 -20.34 2.55
CA GLU A 389 4.81 -20.46 3.97
C GLU A 389 5.07 -19.15 4.72
N VAL A 390 6.19 -18.47 4.41
CA VAL A 390 6.48 -17.14 4.94
C VAL A 390 5.38 -16.15 4.53
N LEU A 391 4.96 -16.12 3.27
CA LEU A 391 3.89 -15.21 2.82
C LEU A 391 2.51 -15.56 3.39
N ARG A 392 2.28 -16.84 3.72
CA ARG A 392 1.05 -17.30 4.40
C ARG A 392 1.00 -16.80 5.84
N LEU A 393 2.12 -16.84 6.55
CA LEU A 393 2.24 -16.40 7.95
C LEU A 393 2.41 -14.88 8.08
N TYR A 394 3.25 -14.29 7.23
CA TYR A 394 3.77 -12.93 7.33
C TYR A 394 3.54 -12.15 6.02
N SER A 395 2.29 -12.07 5.57
CA SER A 395 1.94 -11.33 4.37
C SER A 395 2.26 -9.83 4.53
N PRO A 396 3.08 -9.22 3.64
CA PRO A 396 3.35 -7.77 3.69
C PRO A 396 2.10 -6.90 3.46
N ALA A 397 1.06 -7.45 2.83
CA ALA A 397 -0.20 -6.78 2.53
C ALA A 397 -1.39 -7.59 3.06
N PRO A 398 -1.61 -7.64 4.39
CA PRO A 398 -2.57 -8.55 5.03
C PRO A 398 -4.05 -8.17 4.83
N THR A 399 -4.34 -7.02 4.22
CA THR A 399 -5.73 -6.55 4.00
C THR A 399 -5.94 -6.13 2.55
N PHE A 400 -7.00 -6.64 1.93
CA PHE A 400 -7.52 -6.14 0.66
C PHE A 400 -8.72 -5.22 0.89
N LYS A 401 -8.82 -4.13 0.13
CA LYS A 401 -9.95 -3.19 0.21
C LYS A 401 -10.47 -2.87 -1.18
N GLY A 402 -11.78 -3.04 -1.36
CA GLY A 402 -12.48 -2.66 -2.58
C GLY A 402 -13.86 -2.10 -2.27
N LYS A 403 -14.46 -1.47 -3.26
CA LYS A 403 -15.79 -0.87 -3.22
C LYS A 403 -16.63 -1.53 -4.31
N SER A 404 -17.73 -2.16 -3.92
CA SER A 404 -18.66 -2.70 -4.90
C SER A 404 -19.35 -1.57 -5.68
N GLY A 405 -19.39 -1.68 -7.00
CA GLY A 405 -20.27 -0.86 -7.85
C GLY A 405 -21.71 -1.36 -7.93
N ARG A 406 -22.05 -2.47 -7.25
CA ARG A 406 -23.37 -3.13 -7.29
C ARG A 406 -23.92 -3.41 -5.88
N THR A 407 -25.24 -3.40 -5.77
CA THR A 407 -25.94 -3.87 -4.57
C THR A 407 -25.89 -5.40 -4.52
N PHE A 408 -25.27 -5.96 -3.48
CA PHE A 408 -25.33 -7.39 -3.21
C PHE A 408 -26.60 -7.70 -2.38
N LYS A 409 -27.41 -8.65 -2.85
CA LYS A 409 -28.46 -9.26 -2.02
C LYS A 409 -27.87 -10.50 -1.37
N TRP A 410 -27.76 -10.48 -0.05
CA TRP A 410 -27.36 -11.66 0.72
C TRP A 410 -28.48 -12.01 1.68
N THR A 411 -28.96 -13.24 1.59
CA THR A 411 -29.89 -13.85 2.54
C THR A 411 -29.07 -14.61 3.56
N THR A 412 -29.06 -14.15 4.81
CA THR A 412 -28.73 -15.01 5.96
C THR A 412 -29.63 -16.24 5.88
N LYS A 413 -29.06 -17.43 5.79
CA LYS A 413 -29.79 -18.67 6.10
C LYS A 413 -29.95 -18.80 7.60
#